data_AF-A0A7C9EWH9-F1
#
_entry.id   AF-A0A7C9EWH9-F1
#
_cell.length_a   1.000
_cell.length_b   1.000
_cell.length_c   1.000
_cell.angle_alpha   90.00
_cell.angle_beta   90.00
_cell.angle_gamma   90.00
#
_symmetry.space_group_name_H-M   'P 1'
#
loop_
_entity.id
_entity.type
_entity.pdbx_description
1 polymer ?
#
loop_
_entity_poly.entity_id
_entity_poly.type
_entity_poly.pdbx_seq_one_letter_code
_entity_poly.pdbx_strand_id
1 'polypeptide(L)'
;VCSSDLKRLESLMQKDPGFETFLQDQIKAHKLLQDDDMSDEKEESDNGIESADGTFPSAAAGRVLNISKINNWCQIVKEQHKLSVLPSLLNAYRSACHYGAESTYVNASASSPVIQNKETFCSILMFMLSEGDNLFRGFSGISSKSKVEAVLKLKGSSKWESVKPMIKSYLTSTLFLLNQSSETDILAFALTRLRASLIFFAPFPSLHRKLMEVAVHLWATGGGALSSCSFLVLHDMASLFNQDCYDKCLKKTYRAILSRSKVVDATCLEHIEFLKNSFVELCSIHLQRSIQLATISIQKLARIFQLGLQTKRKEALKKICSWEYAVCIDLWVSLVSVNKDSDLHGLLFAIIQVIIGVASLFSGQRYFPLKLKCIQWLNDLSSSSGIFIPISSLALDILDSSPSKELAKPSKCVVNLSTTLKLPKHWLKSRDFQEECVFAAVELLSGHFLQWSYHISFPELATVPVIRLKQFHDKSTVESLRRTVKRLLDQVEKNIDLVQRKREDVSFSPKDQASADAFLQIEKSGNAPFIQYYKSVMQNAANRK
;
A
#
# COMPACT_ATOMS: atom_id res chain seq x y z
N VAL A 1 -28.30 -11.64 -19.77
CA VAL A 1 -29.25 -11.37 -18.67
C VAL A 1 -30.65 -11.45 -19.25
N CYS A 2 -31.53 -12.27 -18.69
CA CYS A 2 -32.80 -12.68 -19.30
C CYS A 2 -33.86 -11.56 -19.29
N SER A 3 -34.74 -11.56 -20.29
CA SER A 3 -35.90 -10.66 -20.47
C SER A 3 -36.83 -10.56 -19.24
N SER A 4 -36.84 -11.58 -18.38
CA SER A 4 -37.58 -11.59 -17.11
C SER A 4 -37.06 -10.61 -16.07
N ASP A 5 -35.76 -10.34 -16.06
CA ASP A 5 -35.12 -9.48 -15.06
C ASP A 5 -35.36 -8.00 -15.36
N LEU A 6 -35.47 -7.64 -16.65
CA LEU A 6 -35.80 -6.27 -17.11
C LEU A 6 -37.23 -5.86 -16.73
N LYS A 7 -38.22 -6.72 -16.98
CA LYS A 7 -39.61 -6.44 -16.60
C LYS A 7 -39.80 -6.32 -15.08
N ARG A 8 -39.03 -7.09 -14.31
CA ARG A 8 -39.04 -7.04 -12.84
C ARG A 8 -38.44 -5.73 -12.33
N LEU A 9 -37.37 -5.26 -12.97
CA LEU A 9 -36.72 -3.99 -12.67
C LEU A 9 -37.64 -2.79 -12.97
N GLU A 10 -38.31 -2.79 -14.12
CA GLU A 10 -39.28 -1.75 -14.51
C GLU A 10 -40.48 -1.69 -13.54
N SER A 11 -40.98 -2.85 -13.08
CA SER A 11 -42.06 -2.90 -12.10
C SER A 11 -41.67 -2.36 -10.71
N LEU A 12 -40.38 -2.42 -10.38
CA LEU A 12 -39.83 -1.89 -9.12
C LEU A 12 -39.61 -0.38 -9.20
N MET A 13 -39.22 0.14 -10.38
CA MET A 13 -39.08 1.58 -10.63
C MET A 13 -40.44 2.30 -10.56
N GLN A 14 -41.53 1.68 -11.01
CA GLN A 14 -42.87 2.27 -10.91
C GLN A 14 -43.46 2.27 -9.49
N LYS A 15 -43.02 1.35 -8.62
CA LYS A 15 -43.57 1.20 -7.26
C LYS A 15 -42.87 2.05 -6.21
N ASP A 16 -41.63 2.48 -6.46
CA ASP A 16 -40.85 3.26 -5.51
C ASP A 16 -39.97 4.31 -6.25
N PRO A 17 -40.38 5.59 -6.26
CA PRO A 17 -39.58 6.68 -6.83
C PRO A 17 -38.21 6.84 -6.14
N GLY A 18 -38.10 6.42 -4.87
CA GLY A 18 -36.84 6.38 -4.13
C GLY A 18 -35.88 5.31 -4.65
N PHE A 19 -36.41 4.21 -5.23
CA PHE A 19 -35.61 3.16 -5.85
C PHE A 19 -34.98 3.61 -7.17
N GLU A 20 -35.66 4.46 -7.95
CA GLU A 20 -35.08 5.10 -9.14
C GLU A 20 -33.96 6.06 -8.77
N THR A 21 -34.17 6.86 -7.73
CA THR A 21 -33.14 7.75 -7.17
C THR A 21 -31.93 6.95 -6.66
N PHE A 22 -32.19 5.83 -5.97
CA PHE A 22 -31.15 4.89 -5.51
C PHE A 22 -30.38 4.24 -6.67
N LEU A 23 -31.05 3.84 -7.75
CA LEU A 23 -30.40 3.29 -8.95
C LEU A 23 -29.55 4.36 -9.66
N GLN A 24 -30.05 5.59 -9.78
CA GLN A 24 -29.28 6.69 -10.35
C GLN A 24 -28.05 7.05 -9.49
N ASP A 25 -28.17 6.98 -8.17
CA ASP A 25 -27.05 7.18 -7.24
C ASP A 25 -26.03 6.03 -7.29
N GLN A 26 -26.49 4.79 -7.45
CA GLN A 26 -25.62 3.62 -7.68
C GLN A 26 -24.90 3.72 -9.03
N ILE A 27 -25.59 4.15 -10.09
CA ILE A 27 -25.03 4.35 -11.43
C ILE A 27 -24.04 5.53 -11.42
N LYS A 28 -24.33 6.63 -10.73
CA LYS A 28 -23.38 7.73 -10.53
C LYS A 28 -22.15 7.28 -9.73
N ALA A 29 -22.33 6.50 -8.67
CA ALA A 29 -21.22 5.97 -7.88
C ALA A 29 -20.36 4.94 -8.65
N HIS A 30 -20.98 4.19 -9.56
CA HIS A 30 -20.30 3.25 -10.46
C HIS A 30 -19.56 3.99 -11.59
N LYS A 31 -20.20 5.02 -12.17
CA LYS A 31 -19.61 5.91 -13.18
C LYS A 31 -18.43 6.71 -12.64
N LEU A 32 -18.47 7.23 -11.40
CA LEU A 32 -17.32 7.91 -10.77
C LEU A 32 -16.08 7.00 -10.56
N LEU A 33 -16.19 5.69 -10.83
CA LEU A 33 -15.09 4.73 -10.76
C LEU A 33 -14.77 4.04 -12.09
N GLN A 34 -15.63 4.17 -13.11
CA GLN A 34 -15.44 3.62 -14.46
C GLN A 34 -15.25 4.71 -15.53
N ASP A 35 -15.83 5.90 -15.38
CA ASP A 35 -15.75 6.99 -16.34
C ASP A 35 -14.47 7.79 -16.07
N ASP A 36 -13.36 7.27 -16.59
CA ASP A 36 -12.22 8.06 -17.10
C ASP A 36 -11.31 7.22 -18.04
N ASP A 37 -11.68 5.99 -18.40
CA ASP A 37 -10.99 5.18 -19.41
C ASP A 37 -12.02 4.60 -20.38
N MET A 38 -12.45 5.43 -21.34
CA MET A 38 -12.76 5.07 -22.73
C MET A 38 -12.89 6.38 -23.54
N SER A 39 -11.81 7.16 -23.66
CA SER A 39 -11.64 8.01 -24.85
C SER A 39 -10.61 7.33 -25.74
N ASP A 40 -11.10 6.50 -26.66
CA ASP A 40 -10.37 6.14 -27.87
C ASP A 40 -10.17 7.43 -28.69
N GLU A 41 -9.13 8.18 -28.35
CA GLU A 41 -8.56 9.13 -29.30
C GLU A 41 -7.81 8.31 -30.35
N LYS A 42 -8.45 8.21 -31.52
CA LYS A 42 -7.89 7.64 -32.74
C LYS A 42 -6.47 8.13 -32.92
N GLU A 43 -5.53 7.20 -33.06
CA GLU A 43 -4.17 7.48 -33.50
C GLU A 43 -4.23 8.16 -34.87
N GLU A 44 -4.00 9.47 -34.94
CA GLU A 44 -3.56 10.10 -36.17
C GLU A 44 -2.17 9.60 -36.48
N SER A 45 -2.12 8.68 -37.44
CA SER A 45 -0.91 8.26 -38.13
C SER A 45 -0.42 9.42 -39.00
N ASP A 46 0.43 10.26 -38.43
CA ASP A 46 1.23 11.22 -39.19
C ASP A 46 2.32 10.48 -39.96
N ASN A 47 1.93 9.87 -41.08
CA ASN A 47 2.83 9.36 -42.12
C ASN A 47 3.00 10.46 -43.17
N GLY A 48 3.89 11.40 -42.92
CA GLY A 48 4.28 12.43 -43.86
C GLY A 48 5.78 12.46 -44.10
N ILE A 49 6.33 11.52 -44.87
CA ILE A 49 7.49 11.78 -45.75
C ILE A 49 7.30 10.99 -47.04
N GLU A 50 7.09 11.74 -48.12
CA GLU A 50 6.99 11.28 -49.50
C GLU A 50 8.27 10.56 -49.97
N SER A 51 8.01 9.56 -50.81
CA SER A 51 8.95 8.82 -51.63
C SER A 51 9.68 9.71 -52.65
N ALA A 52 11.01 9.65 -52.66
CA ALA A 52 11.80 9.91 -53.85
C ALA A 52 12.47 8.60 -54.28
N ASP A 53 12.19 8.24 -55.52
CA ASP A 53 12.53 7.01 -56.22
C ASP A 53 14.04 6.75 -56.32
N GLY A 54 14.42 5.48 -56.30
CA GLY A 54 15.80 5.03 -56.28
C GLY A 54 15.89 3.51 -56.21
N THR A 55 15.63 2.86 -57.35
CA THR A 55 15.79 1.42 -57.59
C THR A 55 17.19 0.94 -57.19
N PHE A 56 17.33 -0.13 -56.37
CA PHE A 56 18.42 -1.15 -56.37
C PHE A 56 18.21 -2.20 -55.23
N PRO A 57 18.82 -3.41 -55.30
CA PRO A 57 18.08 -4.68 -55.27
C PRO A 57 18.04 -5.42 -53.92
N SER A 58 17.08 -6.35 -53.87
CA SER A 58 16.88 -7.43 -52.89
C SER A 58 18.15 -8.17 -52.47
N ALA A 59 18.40 -8.24 -51.15
CA ALA A 59 19.12 -9.34 -50.50
C ALA A 59 18.79 -9.41 -49.00
N ALA A 60 18.22 -10.53 -48.58
CA ALA A 60 17.93 -10.87 -47.19
C ALA A 60 19.21 -11.23 -46.42
N ALA A 61 19.62 -10.39 -45.45
CA ALA A 61 20.47 -10.75 -44.30
C ALA A 61 20.63 -9.53 -43.37
N GLY A 62 20.09 -9.58 -42.15
CA GLY A 62 20.37 -8.56 -41.13
C GLY A 62 21.86 -8.48 -40.81
N ARG A 63 22.44 -7.28 -40.69
CA ARG A 63 23.86 -7.09 -40.34
C ARG A 63 24.16 -7.70 -38.97
N VAL A 64 25.03 -8.71 -38.94
CA VAL A 64 25.57 -9.29 -37.70
C VAL A 64 26.42 -8.27 -36.95
N LEU A 65 26.13 -8.05 -35.66
CA LEU A 65 26.89 -7.15 -34.80
C LEU A 65 28.04 -7.88 -34.09
N ASN A 66 29.26 -7.36 -34.23
CA ASN A 66 30.46 -7.83 -33.50
C ASN A 66 30.72 -6.92 -32.28
N ILE A 67 31.13 -7.51 -31.15
CA ILE A 67 31.40 -6.81 -29.88
C ILE A 67 32.46 -5.71 -30.02
N SER A 68 33.45 -5.89 -30.90
CA SER A 68 34.48 -4.88 -31.18
C SER A 68 33.91 -3.60 -31.82
N LYS A 69 32.90 -3.74 -32.69
CA LYS A 69 32.20 -2.58 -33.28
C LYS A 69 31.39 -1.83 -32.24
N ILE A 70 30.76 -2.55 -31.32
CA ILE A 70 29.96 -1.96 -30.24
C ILE A 70 30.86 -1.23 -29.24
N ASN A 71 31.99 -1.82 -28.83
CA ASN A 71 32.94 -1.17 -27.94
C ASN A 71 33.49 0.12 -28.56
N ASN A 72 33.81 0.10 -29.85
CA ASN A 72 34.22 1.30 -30.58
C ASN A 72 33.09 2.36 -30.61
N TRP A 73 31.84 1.95 -30.87
CA TRP A 73 30.70 2.88 -30.82
C TRP A 73 30.50 3.48 -29.42
N CYS A 74 30.63 2.67 -28.36
CA CYS A 74 30.54 3.11 -26.98
C CYS A 74 31.62 4.15 -26.65
N GLN A 75 32.86 3.92 -27.10
CA GLN A 75 33.97 4.84 -26.90
C GLN A 75 33.77 6.16 -27.67
N ILE A 76 33.41 6.10 -28.95
CA ILE A 76 33.16 7.31 -29.77
C ILE A 76 32.04 8.16 -29.18
N VAL A 77 30.97 7.54 -28.71
CA VAL A 77 29.82 8.25 -28.15
C VAL A 77 30.14 8.86 -26.78
N LYS A 78 30.94 8.19 -25.96
CA LYS A 78 31.34 8.65 -24.61
C LYS A 78 32.42 9.73 -24.64
N GLU A 79 33.43 9.61 -25.49
CA GLU A 79 34.59 10.51 -25.52
C GLU A 79 34.43 11.68 -26.51
N GLN A 80 33.75 11.45 -27.64
CA GLN A 80 33.70 12.44 -28.74
C GLN A 80 32.34 13.12 -28.90
N HIS A 81 31.32 12.72 -28.11
CA HIS A 81 29.94 13.22 -28.21
C HIS A 81 29.47 13.37 -29.68
N LYS A 82 29.72 12.35 -30.51
CA LYS A 82 29.30 12.35 -31.92
C LYS A 82 27.90 11.75 -32.06
N LEU A 83 26.94 12.59 -32.45
CA LEU A 83 25.54 12.20 -32.70
C LEU A 83 25.36 11.18 -33.83
N SER A 84 26.32 11.06 -34.76
CA SER A 84 26.20 10.20 -35.94
C SER A 84 26.18 8.69 -35.62
N VAL A 85 26.77 8.27 -34.50
CA VAL A 85 26.89 6.85 -34.11
C VAL A 85 25.74 6.40 -33.21
N LEU A 86 25.08 7.34 -32.52
CA LEU A 86 24.02 7.06 -31.56
C LEU A 86 22.79 6.33 -32.17
N PRO A 87 22.33 6.63 -33.40
CA PRO A 87 21.24 5.87 -34.03
C PRO A 87 21.56 4.39 -34.24
N SER A 88 22.81 4.05 -34.60
CA SER A 88 23.23 2.65 -34.77
C SER A 88 23.27 1.92 -33.43
N LEU A 89 23.76 2.60 -32.38
CA LEU A 89 23.78 2.04 -31.04
C LEU A 89 22.37 1.86 -30.45
N LEU A 90 21.45 2.81 -30.68
CA LEU A 90 20.05 2.70 -30.26
C LEU A 90 19.31 1.59 -31.00
N ASN A 91 19.61 1.37 -32.28
CA ASN A 91 19.08 0.22 -33.02
C ASN A 91 19.60 -1.11 -32.45
N ALA A 92 20.89 -1.18 -32.09
CA ALA A 92 21.45 -2.34 -31.41
C ALA A 92 20.78 -2.57 -30.03
N TYR A 93 20.54 -1.49 -29.27
CA TYR A 93 19.84 -1.54 -27.98
C TYR A 93 18.39 -1.99 -28.11
N ARG A 94 17.68 -1.49 -29.13
CA ARG A 94 16.33 -1.97 -29.45
C ARG A 94 16.36 -3.47 -29.72
N SER A 95 17.24 -3.95 -30.60
CA SER A 95 17.40 -5.39 -30.83
C SER A 95 17.73 -6.17 -29.55
N ALA A 96 18.54 -5.60 -28.65
CA ALA A 96 18.85 -6.22 -27.36
C ALA A 96 17.61 -6.30 -26.45
N CYS A 97 16.83 -5.23 -26.33
CA CYS A 97 15.60 -5.25 -25.52
C CYS A 97 14.54 -6.24 -26.06
N HIS A 98 14.58 -6.53 -27.36
CA HIS A 98 13.71 -7.51 -28.02
C HIS A 98 14.32 -8.92 -28.10
N TYR A 99 15.49 -9.15 -27.50
CA TYR A 99 16.17 -10.43 -27.54
C TYR A 99 15.37 -11.50 -26.78
N GLY A 100 14.98 -12.58 -27.47
CA GLY A 100 14.25 -13.69 -26.88
C GLY A 100 12.73 -13.53 -26.77
N ALA A 101 12.15 -12.39 -27.20
CA ALA A 101 10.71 -12.26 -27.34
C ALA A 101 10.24 -13.09 -28.54
N GLU A 102 9.35 -14.07 -28.33
CA GLU A 102 8.67 -14.78 -29.43
C GLU A 102 8.01 -13.72 -30.33
N SER A 103 8.40 -13.68 -31.60
CA SER A 103 8.06 -12.62 -32.54
C SER A 103 6.56 -12.57 -32.82
N THR A 104 5.78 -11.85 -31.99
CA THR A 104 4.36 -11.57 -32.26
C THR A 104 4.12 -10.21 -32.89
N TYR A 105 5.17 -9.43 -33.19
CA TYR A 105 5.05 -8.17 -33.93
C TYR A 105 5.51 -8.32 -35.38
N VAL A 106 4.56 -8.15 -36.30
CA VAL A 106 4.68 -8.21 -37.77
C VAL A 106 5.54 -7.07 -38.37
N ASN A 107 6.21 -6.25 -37.56
CA ASN A 107 7.05 -5.14 -38.01
C ASN A 107 8.53 -5.31 -37.64
N ALA A 108 9.06 -6.54 -37.65
CA ALA A 108 10.50 -6.74 -37.78
C ALA A 108 10.91 -6.29 -39.19
N SER A 109 11.15 -4.99 -39.36
CA SER A 109 11.79 -4.47 -40.56
C SER A 109 13.05 -5.31 -40.83
N ALA A 110 13.27 -5.72 -42.07
CA ALA A 110 14.38 -6.56 -42.53
C ALA A 110 15.81 -5.98 -42.25
N SER A 111 15.91 -4.93 -41.45
CA SER A 111 17.10 -4.17 -41.08
C SER A 111 17.49 -4.26 -39.60
N SER A 112 16.75 -4.99 -38.75
CA SER A 112 17.13 -5.13 -37.34
C SER A 112 18.39 -6.00 -37.18
N PRO A 113 19.41 -5.53 -36.44
CA PRO A 113 20.65 -6.29 -36.29
C PRO A 113 20.43 -7.56 -35.46
N VAL A 114 21.01 -8.68 -35.92
CA VAL A 114 20.95 -9.98 -35.26
C VAL A 114 22.07 -10.06 -34.22
N ILE A 115 21.70 -10.26 -32.96
CA ILE A 115 22.64 -10.42 -31.84
C ILE A 115 22.93 -11.91 -31.68
N GLN A 116 24.18 -12.32 -31.88
CA GLN A 116 24.58 -13.74 -31.89
C GLN A 116 25.19 -14.24 -30.57
N ASN A 117 25.68 -13.34 -29.71
CA ASN A 117 26.39 -13.70 -28.47
C ASN A 117 25.77 -12.99 -27.26
N LYS A 118 25.58 -13.74 -26.16
CA LYS A 118 25.17 -13.22 -24.84
C LYS A 118 26.04 -12.07 -24.37
N GLU A 119 27.35 -12.13 -24.62
CA GLU A 119 28.29 -11.08 -24.21
C GLU A 119 28.04 -9.75 -24.92
N THR A 120 27.72 -9.82 -26.22
CA THR A 120 27.33 -8.66 -27.03
C THR A 120 26.00 -8.07 -26.55
N PHE A 121 25.02 -8.92 -26.23
CA PHE A 121 23.75 -8.52 -25.64
C PHE A 121 23.96 -7.77 -24.30
N CYS A 122 24.68 -8.37 -23.35
CA CYS A 122 24.93 -7.78 -22.04
C CYS A 122 25.68 -6.44 -22.16
N SER A 123 26.69 -6.36 -23.04
CA SER A 123 27.48 -5.14 -23.23
C SER A 123 26.63 -3.97 -23.73
N ILE A 124 25.77 -4.21 -24.75
CA ILE A 124 24.86 -3.18 -25.27
C ILE A 124 23.88 -2.71 -24.19
N LEU A 125 23.24 -3.67 -23.50
CA LEU A 125 22.21 -3.39 -22.51
C LEU A 125 22.79 -2.61 -21.32
N MET A 126 23.91 -3.06 -20.78
CA MET A 126 24.60 -2.40 -19.67
C MET A 126 25.09 -1.00 -20.05
N PHE A 127 25.69 -0.82 -21.23
CA PHE A 127 26.17 0.50 -21.66
C PHE A 127 25.01 1.49 -21.81
N MET A 128 23.96 1.12 -22.54
CA MET A 128 22.87 2.04 -22.84
C MET A 128 22.04 2.39 -21.62
N LEU A 129 21.78 1.43 -20.72
CA LEU A 129 21.14 1.73 -19.44
C LEU A 129 22.04 2.62 -18.56
N SER A 130 23.35 2.39 -18.54
CA SER A 130 24.29 3.13 -17.68
C SER A 130 24.64 4.53 -18.18
N GLU A 131 24.65 4.77 -19.49
CA GLU A 131 25.13 6.03 -20.07
C GLU A 131 24.05 6.80 -20.84
N GLY A 132 22.91 6.16 -21.17
CA GLY A 132 21.86 6.78 -21.98
C GLY A 132 21.42 8.15 -21.46
N ASP A 133 21.13 8.25 -20.16
CA ASP A 133 20.77 9.51 -19.50
C ASP A 133 21.82 10.61 -19.67
N ASN A 134 23.08 10.29 -19.37
CA ASN A 134 24.22 11.22 -19.48
C ASN A 134 24.39 11.72 -20.90
N LEU A 135 24.26 10.83 -21.88
CA LEU A 135 24.36 11.16 -23.29
C LEU A 135 23.27 12.14 -23.70
N PHE A 136 22.00 11.84 -23.40
CA PHE A 136 20.90 12.74 -23.77
C PHE A 136 21.00 14.10 -23.09
N ARG A 137 21.46 14.15 -21.83
CA ARG A 137 21.75 15.39 -21.12
C ARG A 137 22.87 16.20 -21.79
N GLY A 138 23.99 15.54 -22.12
CA GLY A 138 25.11 16.17 -22.81
C GLY A 138 24.72 16.75 -24.17
N PHE A 139 23.96 16.00 -24.98
CA PHE A 139 23.50 16.47 -26.29
C PHE A 139 22.47 17.61 -26.21
N SER A 140 21.65 17.62 -25.16
CA SER A 140 20.60 18.62 -24.96
C SER A 140 21.08 19.83 -24.14
N GLY A 141 22.32 19.82 -23.61
CA GLY A 141 22.83 20.85 -22.72
C GLY A 141 22.10 20.93 -21.37
N ILE A 142 21.48 19.84 -20.93
CA ILE A 142 20.68 19.78 -19.71
C ILE A 142 21.58 19.37 -18.54
N SER A 143 21.54 20.14 -17.45
CA SER A 143 22.27 19.79 -16.23
C SER A 143 21.62 18.60 -15.50
N SER A 144 22.39 17.87 -14.70
CA SER A 144 21.88 16.80 -13.85
C SER A 144 20.81 17.27 -12.85
N LYS A 145 20.83 18.55 -12.45
CA LYS A 145 19.88 19.16 -11.50
C LYS A 145 18.66 19.83 -12.17
N SER A 146 18.53 19.73 -13.48
CA SER A 146 17.46 20.42 -14.22
C SER A 146 16.08 19.83 -13.95
N LYS A 147 15.08 20.70 -13.74
CA LYS A 147 13.67 20.33 -13.58
C LYS A 147 13.04 19.92 -14.91
N VAL A 148 11.88 19.25 -14.83
CA VAL A 148 11.03 18.89 -15.98
C VAL A 148 10.75 20.08 -16.91
N GLU A 149 10.56 21.28 -16.35
CA GLU A 149 10.35 22.52 -17.09
C GLU A 149 11.49 22.86 -18.05
N ALA A 150 12.73 22.48 -17.73
CA ALA A 150 13.89 22.72 -18.59
C ALA A 150 13.79 21.91 -19.89
N VAL A 151 13.31 20.67 -19.82
CA VAL A 151 13.07 19.83 -21.02
C VAL A 151 11.92 20.39 -21.85
N LEU A 152 10.84 20.83 -21.19
CA LEU A 152 9.68 21.42 -21.87
C LEU A 152 10.02 22.74 -22.58
N LYS A 153 10.92 23.55 -22.02
CA LYS A 153 11.40 24.81 -22.63
C LYS A 153 12.32 24.59 -23.84
N LEU A 154 12.90 23.40 -23.99
CA LEU A 154 13.74 23.06 -25.14
C LEU A 154 12.93 22.63 -26.38
N LYS A 155 11.60 22.48 -26.24
CA LYS A 155 10.69 22.24 -27.36
C LYS A 155 10.85 23.35 -28.40
N GLY A 156 11.22 22.97 -29.63
CA GLY A 156 11.46 23.91 -30.73
C GLY A 156 12.92 24.27 -31.00
N SER A 157 13.89 23.83 -30.17
CA SER A 157 15.31 23.98 -30.53
C SER A 157 15.74 22.93 -31.55
N SER A 158 16.57 23.31 -32.52
CA SER A 158 17.08 22.40 -33.56
C SER A 158 17.84 21.19 -32.99
N LYS A 159 18.56 21.41 -31.88
CA LYS A 159 19.24 20.35 -31.13
C LYS A 159 18.23 19.37 -30.52
N TRP A 160 17.17 19.86 -29.89
CA TRP A 160 16.14 19.00 -29.30
C TRP A 160 15.41 18.16 -30.35
N GLU A 161 15.04 18.73 -31.49
CA GLU A 161 14.34 17.97 -32.55
C GLU A 161 15.21 16.83 -33.12
N SER A 162 16.54 16.99 -33.12
CA SER A 162 17.45 15.90 -33.52
C SER A 162 17.57 14.77 -32.47
N VAL A 163 17.48 15.10 -31.18
CA VAL A 163 17.72 14.16 -30.07
C VAL A 163 16.42 13.50 -29.57
N LYS A 164 15.30 14.21 -29.66
CA LYS A 164 13.95 13.74 -29.28
C LYS A 164 13.58 12.34 -29.83
N PRO A 165 13.75 12.02 -31.13
CA PRO A 165 13.45 10.67 -31.62
C PRO A 165 14.38 9.60 -31.02
N MET A 166 15.64 9.96 -30.72
CA MET A 166 16.62 9.07 -30.09
C MET A 166 16.23 8.74 -28.65
N ILE A 167 15.82 9.77 -27.88
CA ILE A 167 15.27 9.60 -26.54
C ILE A 167 14.03 8.70 -26.59
N LYS A 168 13.08 8.98 -27.49
CA LYS A 168 11.86 8.18 -27.64
C LYS A 168 12.18 6.71 -27.90
N SER A 169 13.16 6.42 -28.75
CA SER A 169 13.63 5.06 -29.04
C SER A 169 14.19 4.36 -27.79
N TYR A 170 15.03 5.04 -27.01
CA TYR A 170 15.58 4.51 -25.76
C TYR A 170 14.48 4.21 -24.73
N LEU A 171 13.58 5.17 -24.48
CA LEU A 171 12.50 5.02 -23.50
C LEU A 171 11.55 3.88 -23.90
N THR A 172 11.17 3.82 -25.17
CA THR A 172 10.26 2.78 -25.68
C THR A 172 10.90 1.39 -25.59
N SER A 173 12.18 1.26 -25.97
CA SER A 173 12.90 -0.02 -25.91
C SER A 173 13.08 -0.50 -24.47
N THR A 174 13.39 0.42 -23.55
CA THR A 174 13.51 0.09 -22.11
C THR A 174 12.15 -0.32 -21.51
N LEU A 175 11.07 0.37 -21.87
CA LEU A 175 9.71 -0.04 -21.46
C LEU A 175 9.32 -1.41 -22.02
N PHE A 176 9.76 -1.75 -23.22
CA PHE A 176 9.56 -3.07 -23.79
C PHE A 176 10.31 -4.13 -22.96
N LEU A 177 11.59 -3.89 -22.65
CA LEU A 177 12.38 -4.77 -21.79
C LEU A 177 11.69 -5.01 -20.44
N LEU A 178 11.15 -3.96 -19.81
CA LEU A 178 10.47 -4.07 -18.52
C LEU A 178 9.18 -4.92 -18.57
N ASN A 179 8.53 -5.03 -19.73
CA ASN A 179 7.32 -5.83 -19.90
C ASN A 179 7.60 -7.29 -20.26
N GLN A 180 8.76 -7.58 -20.86
CA GLN A 180 9.07 -8.92 -21.39
C GLN A 180 10.05 -9.71 -20.54
N SER A 181 10.95 -9.04 -19.81
CA SER A 181 11.93 -9.73 -18.98
C SER A 181 11.29 -10.30 -17.72
N SER A 182 11.65 -11.55 -17.38
CA SER A 182 11.32 -12.19 -16.10
C SER A 182 12.43 -12.09 -15.06
N GLU A 183 13.64 -11.67 -15.45
CA GLU A 183 14.78 -11.56 -14.55
C GLU A 183 14.70 -10.30 -13.67
N THR A 184 14.49 -10.49 -12.36
CA THR A 184 14.25 -9.41 -11.39
C THR A 184 15.40 -8.42 -11.29
N ASP A 185 16.64 -8.87 -11.42
CA ASP A 185 17.82 -8.02 -11.30
C ASP A 185 17.98 -7.09 -12.50
N ILE A 186 17.72 -7.61 -13.71
CA ILE A 186 17.69 -6.81 -14.94
C ILE A 186 16.57 -5.76 -14.86
N LEU A 187 15.38 -6.16 -14.41
CA LEU A 187 14.26 -5.24 -14.24
C LEU A 187 14.56 -4.15 -13.20
N ALA A 188 15.13 -4.51 -12.05
CA ALA A 188 15.49 -3.56 -10.99
C ALA A 188 16.58 -2.59 -11.44
N PHE A 189 17.60 -3.09 -12.16
CA PHE A 189 18.64 -2.26 -12.76
C PHE A 189 18.06 -1.31 -13.82
N ALA A 190 17.26 -1.82 -14.76
CA ALA A 190 16.63 -1.01 -15.79
C ALA A 190 15.73 0.08 -15.21
N LEU A 191 14.91 -0.23 -14.18
CA LEU A 191 14.10 0.77 -13.47
C LEU A 191 14.96 1.83 -12.79
N THR A 192 16.05 1.45 -12.13
CA THR A 192 16.96 2.39 -11.47
C THR A 192 17.56 3.37 -12.48
N ARG A 193 17.94 2.86 -13.66
CA ARG A 193 18.49 3.68 -14.75
C ARG A 193 17.43 4.53 -15.43
N LEU A 194 16.22 4.00 -15.61
CA LEU A 194 15.09 4.74 -16.17
C LEU A 194 14.60 5.85 -15.23
N ARG A 195 14.70 5.64 -13.91
CA ARG A 195 14.43 6.66 -12.87
C ARG A 195 15.27 7.92 -13.08
N ALA A 196 16.57 7.77 -13.36
CA ALA A 196 17.45 8.90 -13.65
C ALA A 196 17.03 9.71 -14.89
N SER A 197 16.37 9.04 -15.85
CA SER A 197 15.86 9.60 -17.10
C SER A 197 14.41 10.10 -17.03
N LEU A 198 13.78 10.17 -15.85
CA LEU A 198 12.36 10.50 -15.73
C LEU A 198 11.95 11.82 -16.40
N ILE A 199 12.79 12.85 -16.33
CA ILE A 199 12.50 14.16 -16.93
C ILE A 199 12.23 14.07 -18.45
N PHE A 200 12.81 13.08 -19.12
CA PHE A 200 12.67 12.88 -20.55
C PHE A 200 11.33 12.26 -20.95
N PHE A 201 10.50 11.83 -20.00
CA PHE A 201 9.13 11.39 -20.27
C PHE A 201 8.14 12.55 -20.44
N ALA A 202 8.46 13.75 -19.95
CA ALA A 202 7.56 14.91 -20.01
C ALA A 202 7.06 15.28 -21.42
N PRO A 203 7.86 15.16 -22.49
CA PRO A 203 7.40 15.38 -23.86
C PRO A 203 6.56 14.24 -24.44
N PHE A 204 6.43 13.09 -23.75
CA PHE A 204 5.80 11.87 -24.26
C PHE A 204 4.72 11.34 -23.29
N PRO A 205 3.51 11.94 -23.25
CA PRO A 205 2.45 11.55 -22.32
C PRO A 205 2.05 10.07 -22.40
N SER A 206 2.06 9.47 -23.60
CA SER A 206 1.75 8.06 -23.81
C SER A 206 2.80 7.12 -23.18
N LEU A 207 4.09 7.46 -23.29
CA LEU A 207 5.17 6.70 -22.64
C LEU A 207 5.16 6.89 -21.13
N HIS A 208 4.84 8.11 -20.67
CA HIS A 208 4.68 8.41 -19.25
C HIS A 208 3.58 7.55 -18.61
N ARG A 209 2.41 7.44 -19.26
CA ARG A 209 1.31 6.56 -18.81
C ARG A 209 1.74 5.08 -18.77
N LYS A 210 2.41 4.60 -19.82
CA LYS A 210 2.93 3.23 -19.89
C LYS A 210 3.94 2.94 -18.77
N LEU A 211 4.84 3.87 -18.48
CA LEU A 211 5.79 3.73 -17.38
C LEU A 211 5.08 3.58 -16.03
N MET A 212 4.08 4.43 -15.76
CA MET A 212 3.31 4.35 -14.52
C MET A 212 2.64 2.98 -14.37
N GLU A 213 2.05 2.44 -15.43
CA GLU A 213 1.39 1.12 -15.41
C GLU A 213 2.36 -0.01 -15.13
N VAL A 214 3.50 -0.01 -15.82
CA VAL A 214 4.58 -0.99 -15.60
C VAL A 214 5.12 -0.90 -14.19
N ALA A 215 5.41 0.32 -13.70
CA ALA A 215 5.95 0.54 -12.37
C ALA A 215 4.95 0.14 -11.28
N VAL A 216 3.64 0.43 -11.43
CA VAL A 216 2.60 -0.04 -10.51
C VAL A 216 2.52 -1.57 -10.49
N HIS A 217 2.58 -2.22 -11.65
CA HIS A 217 2.57 -3.67 -11.75
C HIS A 217 3.77 -4.29 -11.02
N LEU A 218 4.99 -3.88 -11.39
CA LEU A 218 6.23 -4.40 -10.81
C LEU A 218 6.38 -4.06 -9.33
N TRP A 219 5.90 -2.89 -8.89
CA TRP A 219 5.80 -2.55 -7.47
C TRP A 219 4.91 -3.55 -6.73
N ALA A 220 3.72 -3.84 -7.26
CA ALA A 220 2.77 -4.75 -6.61
C ALA A 220 3.18 -6.23 -6.65
N THR A 221 3.90 -6.68 -7.69
CA THR A 221 4.19 -8.12 -7.92
C THR A 221 5.65 -8.53 -7.71
N GLY A 222 6.61 -7.61 -7.82
CA GLY A 222 8.03 -7.92 -7.98
C GLY A 222 8.77 -8.41 -6.73
N GLY A 223 8.34 -8.00 -5.53
CA GLY A 223 9.03 -8.28 -4.28
C GLY A 223 10.42 -7.61 -4.16
N GLY A 224 10.96 -7.56 -2.94
CA GLY A 224 12.34 -7.18 -2.66
C GLY A 224 12.83 -5.90 -3.36
N ALA A 225 13.99 -6.00 -4.02
CA ALA A 225 14.62 -4.89 -4.73
C ALA A 225 13.78 -4.37 -5.90
N LEU A 226 13.10 -5.26 -6.63
CA LEU A 226 12.27 -4.89 -7.79
C LEU A 226 11.11 -3.99 -7.38
N SER A 227 10.38 -4.35 -6.32
CA SER A 227 9.31 -3.51 -5.78
C SER A 227 9.82 -2.19 -5.22
N SER A 228 10.99 -2.20 -4.58
CA SER A 228 11.64 -0.98 -4.06
C SER A 228 12.03 -0.01 -5.18
N CYS A 229 12.70 -0.48 -6.24
CA CYS A 229 13.05 0.34 -7.39
C CYS A 229 11.81 0.87 -8.12
N SER A 230 10.76 0.04 -8.24
CA SER A 230 9.49 0.44 -8.85
C SER A 230 8.80 1.53 -8.05
N PHE A 231 8.79 1.42 -6.72
CA PHE A 231 8.24 2.45 -5.84
C PHE A 231 8.97 3.78 -6.00
N LEU A 232 10.31 3.75 -6.04
CA LEU A 232 11.11 4.96 -6.20
C LEU A 232 10.84 5.68 -7.52
N VAL A 233 10.54 4.94 -8.60
CA VAL A 233 10.07 5.51 -9.86
C VAL A 233 8.69 6.17 -9.68
N LEU A 234 7.73 5.50 -9.03
CA LEU A 234 6.39 6.05 -8.78
C LEU A 234 6.43 7.30 -7.90
N HIS A 235 7.24 7.29 -6.85
CA HIS A 235 7.44 8.41 -5.93
C HIS A 235 7.99 9.63 -6.67
N ASP A 236 9.06 9.45 -7.46
CA ASP A 236 9.64 10.54 -8.24
C ASP A 236 8.69 11.02 -9.34
N MET A 237 7.93 10.13 -9.98
CA MET A 237 6.89 10.53 -10.95
C MET A 237 5.81 11.39 -10.28
N ALA A 238 5.33 10.97 -9.11
CA ALA A 238 4.32 11.69 -8.34
C ALA A 238 4.82 13.06 -7.85
N SER A 239 6.13 13.22 -7.63
CA SER A 239 6.75 14.48 -7.20
C SER A 239 7.15 15.41 -8.36
N LEU A 240 7.63 14.86 -9.48
CA LEU A 240 8.21 15.63 -10.59
C LEU A 240 7.17 16.15 -11.59
N PHE A 241 6.03 15.46 -11.74
CA PHE A 241 5.02 15.79 -12.73
C PHE A 241 3.84 16.55 -12.11
N ASN A 242 2.84 16.87 -12.93
CA ASN A 242 1.68 17.65 -12.51
C ASN A 242 0.77 16.89 -11.52
N GLN A 243 -0.18 17.61 -10.93
CA GLN A 243 -1.09 17.05 -9.93
C GLN A 243 -2.04 15.97 -10.50
N ASP A 244 -2.36 16.00 -11.80
CA ASP A 244 -3.15 14.95 -12.46
C ASP A 244 -2.38 13.61 -12.51
N CYS A 245 -1.07 13.67 -12.79
CA CYS A 245 -0.18 12.51 -12.69
C CYS A 245 -0.21 11.93 -11.27
N TYR A 246 -0.10 12.79 -10.24
CA TYR A 246 -0.20 12.36 -8.85
C TYR A 246 -1.51 11.62 -8.56
N ASP A 247 -2.66 12.20 -8.92
CA ASP A 247 -3.97 11.59 -8.67
C ASP A 247 -4.11 10.23 -9.36
N LYS A 248 -3.64 10.11 -10.61
CA LYS A 248 -3.63 8.84 -11.36
C LYS A 248 -2.72 7.81 -10.72
N CYS A 249 -1.51 8.21 -10.31
CA CYS A 249 -0.55 7.36 -9.60
C CYS A 249 -1.15 6.84 -8.29
N LEU A 250 -1.72 7.74 -7.49
CA LEU A 250 -2.36 7.41 -6.22
C LEU A 250 -3.54 6.44 -6.39
N LYS A 251 -4.42 6.68 -7.37
CA LYS A 251 -5.55 5.78 -7.67
C LYS A 251 -5.08 4.40 -8.16
N LYS A 252 -4.08 4.33 -9.05
CA LYS A 252 -3.55 3.06 -9.59
C LYS A 252 -2.84 2.25 -8.51
N THR A 253 -2.01 2.88 -7.68
CA THR A 253 -1.31 2.21 -6.56
C THR A 253 -2.29 1.70 -5.50
N TYR A 254 -3.28 2.51 -5.10
CA TYR A 254 -4.33 2.10 -4.18
C TYR A 254 -5.10 0.85 -4.69
N ARG A 255 -5.51 0.86 -5.97
CA ARG A 255 -6.19 -0.30 -6.58
C ARG A 255 -5.29 -1.54 -6.62
N ALA A 256 -4.00 -1.37 -6.87
CA ALA A 256 -3.06 -2.48 -6.91
C ALA A 256 -2.89 -3.16 -5.54
N ILE A 257 -2.82 -2.39 -4.44
CA ILE A 257 -2.81 -2.93 -3.06
C ILE A 257 -4.07 -3.77 -2.82
N LEU A 258 -5.25 -3.22 -3.12
CA LEU A 258 -6.51 -3.93 -2.90
C LEU A 258 -6.58 -5.21 -3.73
N SER A 259 -6.16 -5.17 -4.99
CA SER A 259 -6.09 -6.36 -5.85
C SER A 259 -5.17 -7.44 -5.26
N ARG A 260 -4.00 -7.04 -4.75
CA ARG A 260 -3.04 -7.96 -4.13
C ARG A 260 -3.54 -8.54 -2.81
N SER A 261 -4.33 -7.78 -2.05
CA SER A 261 -4.87 -8.20 -0.76
C SER A 261 -6.04 -9.20 -0.82
N LYS A 262 -6.50 -9.61 -2.00
CA LYS A 262 -7.60 -10.59 -2.13
C LYS A 262 -7.25 -11.96 -1.56
N VAL A 263 -5.98 -12.33 -1.64
CA VAL A 263 -5.44 -13.59 -1.10
C VAL A 263 -4.23 -13.24 -0.27
N VAL A 264 -4.26 -13.57 1.02
CA VAL A 264 -3.17 -13.32 1.96
C VAL A 264 -2.68 -14.64 2.53
N ASP A 265 -1.40 -14.92 2.32
CA ASP A 265 -0.65 -16.04 2.89
C ASP A 265 0.58 -15.52 3.64
N ALA A 266 1.31 -16.42 4.31
CA ALA A 266 2.45 -16.04 5.13
C ALA A 266 3.60 -15.43 4.31
N THR A 267 3.75 -15.83 3.05
CA THR A 267 4.84 -15.37 2.18
C THR A 267 4.60 -13.95 1.65
N CYS A 268 3.33 -13.54 1.51
CA CYS A 268 3.01 -12.22 1.00
C CYS A 268 2.79 -11.16 2.09
N LEU A 269 2.80 -11.51 3.38
CA LEU A 269 2.55 -10.55 4.46
C LEU A 269 3.58 -9.42 4.50
N GLU A 270 4.87 -9.77 4.47
CA GLU A 270 5.96 -8.79 4.48
C GLU A 270 5.88 -7.87 3.26
N HIS A 271 5.55 -8.43 2.10
CA HIS A 271 5.38 -7.67 0.88
C HIS A 271 4.16 -6.73 0.95
N ILE A 272 3.01 -7.20 1.46
CA ILE A 272 1.83 -6.35 1.66
C ILE A 272 2.14 -5.19 2.62
N GLU A 273 2.89 -5.46 3.69
CA GLU A 273 3.31 -4.42 4.62
C GLU A 273 4.24 -3.39 3.96
N PHE A 274 5.19 -3.85 3.12
CA PHE A 274 5.99 -2.95 2.28
C PHE A 274 5.12 -2.09 1.35
N LEU A 275 4.12 -2.69 0.67
CA LEU A 275 3.21 -1.95 -0.20
C LEU A 275 2.41 -0.90 0.56
N LYS A 276 1.92 -1.22 1.76
CA LYS A 276 1.21 -0.26 2.62
C LYS A 276 2.12 0.90 3.00
N ASN A 277 3.31 0.62 3.52
CA ASN A 277 4.24 1.65 4.00
C ASN A 277 4.70 2.57 2.87
N SER A 278 5.04 2.00 1.72
CA SER A 278 5.40 2.78 0.53
C SER A 278 4.21 3.61 -0.02
N PHE A 279 2.98 3.11 0.04
CA PHE A 279 1.81 3.91 -0.32
C PHE A 279 1.54 5.06 0.67
N VAL A 280 1.75 4.86 1.97
CA VAL A 280 1.62 5.91 2.98
C VAL A 280 2.69 6.99 2.77
N GLU A 281 3.91 6.60 2.40
CA GLU A 281 4.97 7.53 1.98
C GLU A 281 4.54 8.32 0.72
N LEU A 282 4.01 7.66 -0.32
CA LEU A 282 3.46 8.32 -1.51
C LEU A 282 2.37 9.34 -1.14
N CYS A 283 1.47 8.99 -0.22
CA CYS A 283 0.40 9.86 0.25
C CYS A 283 0.92 11.16 0.89
N SER A 284 2.13 11.13 1.44
CA SER A 284 2.74 12.24 2.16
C SER A 284 3.24 13.35 1.23
N ILE A 285 3.42 13.07 -0.08
CA ILE A 285 3.79 14.08 -1.08
C ILE A 285 2.70 15.16 -1.19
N HIS A 286 1.43 14.75 -1.27
CA HIS A 286 0.28 15.65 -1.34
C HIS A 286 -0.86 15.17 -0.42
N LEU A 287 -0.68 15.40 0.87
CA LEU A 287 -1.57 14.92 1.93
C LEU A 287 -3.05 15.27 1.70
N GLN A 288 -3.36 16.50 1.29
CA GLN A 288 -4.76 16.93 1.05
C GLN A 288 -5.49 16.07 0.00
N ARG A 289 -4.83 15.73 -1.10
CA ARG A 289 -5.39 14.87 -2.16
C ARG A 289 -5.52 13.42 -1.67
N SER A 290 -4.56 12.97 -0.88
CA SER A 290 -4.58 11.64 -0.25
C SER A 290 -5.75 11.49 0.73
N ILE A 291 -6.04 12.53 1.53
CA ILE A 291 -7.17 12.57 2.45
C ILE A 291 -8.50 12.50 1.69
N GLN A 292 -8.62 13.14 0.53
CA GLN A 292 -9.82 13.04 -0.31
C GLN A 292 -10.07 11.59 -0.76
N LEU A 293 -9.02 10.90 -1.23
CA LEU A 293 -9.11 9.48 -1.59
C LEU A 293 -9.47 8.61 -0.36
N ALA A 294 -8.84 8.87 0.79
CA ALA A 294 -9.12 8.17 2.05
C ALA A 294 -10.59 8.33 2.47
N THR A 295 -11.11 9.55 2.41
CA THR A 295 -12.50 9.89 2.76
C THR A 295 -13.47 9.11 1.88
N ILE A 296 -13.27 9.11 0.56
CA ILE A 296 -14.10 8.37 -0.39
C ILE A 296 -14.02 6.86 -0.11
N SER A 297 -12.83 6.35 0.22
CA SER A 297 -12.65 4.94 0.55
C SER A 297 -13.37 4.53 1.83
N ILE A 298 -13.20 5.28 2.91
CA ILE A 298 -13.86 5.02 4.20
C ILE A 298 -15.37 5.11 4.09
N GLN A 299 -15.90 6.08 3.32
CA GLN A 299 -17.33 6.15 3.03
C GLN A 299 -17.84 4.88 2.31
N LYS A 300 -17.06 4.30 1.38
CA LYS A 300 -17.41 3.02 0.75
C LYS A 300 -17.39 1.87 1.75
N LEU A 301 -16.38 1.80 2.62
CA LEU A 301 -16.31 0.80 3.68
C LEU A 301 -17.54 0.88 4.59
N ALA A 302 -17.93 2.09 4.99
CA ALA A 302 -19.11 2.36 5.80
C ALA A 302 -20.41 1.94 5.10
N ARG A 303 -20.57 2.25 3.80
CA ARG A 303 -21.74 1.82 3.02
C ARG A 303 -21.85 0.30 2.91
N ILE A 304 -20.74 -0.38 2.63
CA ILE A 304 -20.69 -1.86 2.61
C ILE A 304 -21.10 -2.43 3.97
N PHE A 305 -20.61 -1.82 5.06
CA PHE A 305 -20.96 -2.20 6.42
C PHE A 305 -22.46 -2.01 6.72
N GLN A 306 -23.03 -0.84 6.39
CA GLN A 306 -24.45 -0.53 6.56
C GLN A 306 -25.35 -1.51 5.78
N LEU A 307 -25.00 -1.81 4.53
CA LEU A 307 -25.70 -2.83 3.74
C LEU A 307 -25.62 -4.23 4.38
N GLY A 308 -24.47 -4.56 4.99
CA GLY A 308 -24.30 -5.80 5.74
C GLY A 308 -25.20 -5.89 6.97
N LEU A 309 -25.35 -4.78 7.70
CA LEU A 309 -26.25 -4.69 8.85
C LEU A 309 -27.72 -4.85 8.45
N GLN A 310 -28.16 -4.13 7.41
CA GLN A 310 -29.56 -4.12 6.98
C GLN A 310 -30.00 -5.45 6.37
N THR A 311 -29.19 -6.00 5.46
CA THR A 311 -29.60 -7.17 4.69
C THR A 311 -29.32 -8.49 5.40
N LYS A 312 -28.37 -8.51 6.35
CA LYS A 312 -27.79 -9.73 6.97
C LYS A 312 -27.42 -10.82 5.95
N ARG A 313 -27.25 -10.46 4.68
CA ARG A 313 -26.96 -11.40 3.59
C ARG A 313 -25.55 -11.94 3.75
N LYS A 314 -25.39 -13.24 3.53
CA LYS A 314 -24.09 -13.93 3.63
C LYS A 314 -23.02 -13.28 2.75
N GLU A 315 -23.39 -12.69 1.62
CA GLU A 315 -22.47 -12.03 0.68
C GLU A 315 -21.88 -10.74 1.24
N ALA A 316 -22.70 -9.87 1.85
CA ALA A 316 -22.23 -8.64 2.47
C ALA A 316 -21.30 -8.95 3.66
N LEU A 317 -21.64 -9.94 4.48
CA LEU A 317 -20.79 -10.39 5.58
C LEU A 317 -19.46 -11.00 5.09
N LYS A 318 -19.46 -11.73 3.97
CA LYS A 318 -18.23 -12.23 3.33
C LYS A 318 -17.35 -11.07 2.85
N LYS A 319 -17.94 -10.01 2.29
CA LYS A 319 -17.19 -8.84 1.82
C LYS A 319 -16.55 -8.08 2.98
N ILE A 320 -17.27 -7.89 4.09
CA ILE A 320 -16.72 -7.22 5.29
C ILE A 320 -15.62 -8.10 5.94
N CYS A 321 -15.84 -9.43 6.00
CA CYS A 321 -14.84 -10.38 6.49
C CYS A 321 -13.89 -10.86 5.36
N SER A 322 -13.35 -9.92 4.57
CA SER A 322 -12.36 -10.20 3.53
C SER A 322 -11.04 -9.50 3.82
N TRP A 323 -9.95 -10.06 3.31
CA TRP A 323 -8.62 -9.45 3.43
C TRP A 323 -8.54 -8.11 2.71
N GLU A 324 -9.24 -7.94 1.59
CA GLU A 324 -9.37 -6.66 0.90
C GLU A 324 -9.97 -5.57 1.81
N TYR A 325 -11.04 -5.90 2.54
CA TYR A 325 -11.66 -4.97 3.47
C TYR A 325 -10.74 -4.66 4.67
N ALA A 326 -10.08 -5.69 5.21
CA ALA A 326 -9.15 -5.54 6.33
C ALA A 326 -7.92 -4.70 5.97
N VAL A 327 -7.25 -4.99 4.85
CA VAL A 327 -6.09 -4.22 4.37
C VAL A 327 -6.47 -2.79 4.04
N CYS A 328 -7.67 -2.55 3.51
CA CYS A 328 -8.17 -1.20 3.26
C CYS A 328 -8.27 -0.38 4.56
N ILE A 329 -8.85 -0.95 5.63
CA ILE A 329 -8.89 -0.28 6.94
C ILE A 329 -7.47 -0.02 7.44
N ASP A 330 -6.64 -1.06 7.44
CA ASP A 330 -5.26 -1.04 7.94
C ASP A 330 -4.41 0.04 7.25
N LEU A 331 -4.57 0.21 5.94
CA LEU A 331 -3.91 1.23 5.14
C LEU A 331 -4.24 2.64 5.63
N TRP A 332 -5.53 2.93 5.85
CA TRP A 332 -5.96 4.26 6.30
C TRP A 332 -5.68 4.51 7.78
N VAL A 333 -5.70 3.47 8.62
CA VAL A 333 -5.21 3.54 10.01
C VAL A 333 -3.74 3.94 10.01
N SER A 334 -2.93 3.33 9.15
CA SER A 334 -1.49 3.65 9.01
C SER A 334 -1.29 5.09 8.55
N LEU A 335 -2.03 5.56 7.53
CA LEU A 335 -1.95 6.94 7.05
C LEU A 335 -2.28 7.96 8.16
N VAL A 336 -3.39 7.75 8.87
CA VAL A 336 -3.80 8.64 9.98
C VAL A 336 -2.76 8.62 11.10
N SER A 337 -2.21 7.44 11.41
CA SER A 337 -1.27 7.28 12.52
C SER A 337 0.10 7.92 12.27
N VAL A 338 0.51 8.04 11.00
CA VAL A 338 1.75 8.76 10.62
C VAL A 338 1.54 10.28 10.61
N ASN A 339 0.34 10.76 10.28
CA ASN A 339 0.03 12.18 10.12
C ASN A 339 -0.67 12.79 11.35
N LYS A 340 -0.02 12.64 12.52
CA LYS A 340 -0.60 12.98 13.85
C LYS A 340 -0.92 14.47 14.03
N ASP A 341 -0.15 15.34 13.40
CA ASP A 341 -0.27 16.81 13.57
C ASP A 341 -1.26 17.45 12.58
N SER A 342 -1.86 16.65 11.70
CA SER A 342 -2.81 17.13 10.70
C SER A 342 -4.24 17.09 11.24
N ASP A 343 -5.06 18.10 10.91
CA ASP A 343 -6.49 18.11 11.22
C ASP A 343 -7.22 17.05 10.37
N LEU A 344 -7.24 15.82 10.88
CA LEU A 344 -7.88 14.65 10.29
C LEU A 344 -9.11 14.22 11.08
N HIS A 345 -9.68 15.10 11.92
CA HIS A 345 -10.73 14.72 12.88
C HIS A 345 -11.93 14.04 12.22
N GLY A 346 -12.40 14.56 11.08
CA GLY A 346 -13.50 13.96 10.32
C GLY A 346 -13.19 12.55 9.80
N LEU A 347 -11.98 12.34 9.30
CA LEU A 347 -11.52 11.04 8.80
C LEU A 347 -11.34 10.03 9.94
N LEU A 348 -10.73 10.49 11.03
CA LEU A 348 -10.47 9.72 12.24
C LEU A 348 -11.77 9.21 12.87
N PHE A 349 -12.76 10.08 13.05
CA PHE A 349 -14.04 9.66 13.61
C PHE A 349 -14.74 8.63 12.71
N ALA A 350 -14.75 8.86 11.39
CA ALA A 350 -15.39 7.96 10.44
C ALA A 350 -14.75 6.56 10.46
N ILE A 351 -13.43 6.47 10.50
CA ILE A 351 -12.75 5.16 10.53
C ILE A 351 -12.94 4.45 11.87
N ILE A 352 -12.92 5.16 13.00
CA ILE A 352 -13.19 4.59 14.33
C ILE A 352 -14.58 3.95 14.35
N GLN A 353 -15.61 4.66 13.86
CA GLN A 353 -16.98 4.13 13.83
C GLN A 353 -17.09 2.86 12.97
N VAL A 354 -16.43 2.82 11.81
CA VAL A 354 -16.39 1.62 10.98
C VAL A 354 -15.73 0.46 11.73
N ILE A 355 -14.58 0.69 12.37
CA ILE A 355 -13.85 -0.37 13.09
C ILE A 355 -14.66 -0.92 14.28
N ILE A 356 -15.25 -0.04 15.10
CA ILE A 356 -16.12 -0.43 16.23
C ILE A 356 -17.33 -1.21 15.72
N GLY A 357 -17.94 -0.75 14.63
CA GLY A 357 -19.07 -1.41 13.98
C GLY A 357 -18.71 -2.83 13.52
N VAL A 358 -17.55 -3.00 12.87
CA VAL A 358 -17.05 -4.32 12.43
C VAL A 358 -16.77 -5.23 13.62
N ALA A 359 -16.10 -4.73 14.67
CA ALA A 359 -15.81 -5.50 15.88
C ALA A 359 -17.10 -6.02 16.56
N SER A 360 -18.15 -5.19 16.57
CA SER A 360 -19.45 -5.50 17.17
C SER A 360 -20.26 -6.48 16.32
N LEU A 361 -20.24 -6.31 14.99
CA LEU A 361 -20.98 -7.17 14.05
C LEU A 361 -20.49 -8.64 14.09
N PHE A 362 -19.18 -8.84 14.23
CA PHE A 362 -18.56 -10.16 14.22
C PHE A 362 -18.29 -10.69 15.64
N SER A 363 -19.32 -10.70 16.49
CA SER A 363 -19.19 -11.07 17.92
C SER A 363 -18.82 -12.54 18.20
N GLY A 364 -18.99 -13.45 17.25
CA GLY A 364 -18.71 -14.88 17.44
C GLY A 364 -17.22 -15.23 17.53
N GLN A 365 -16.87 -16.24 18.34
CA GLN A 365 -15.49 -16.72 18.57
C GLN A 365 -14.71 -17.04 17.27
N ARG A 366 -15.40 -17.43 16.20
CA ARG A 366 -14.77 -17.70 14.89
C ARG A 366 -14.08 -16.50 14.27
N TYR A 367 -14.51 -15.29 14.60
CA TYR A 367 -13.97 -14.05 14.06
C TYR A 367 -12.99 -13.38 15.02
N PHE A 368 -12.49 -14.14 16.00
CA PHE A 368 -11.48 -13.67 16.95
C PHE A 368 -10.29 -12.95 16.28
N PRO A 369 -9.66 -13.45 15.20
CA PRO A 369 -8.54 -12.75 14.56
C PRO A 369 -8.94 -11.38 13.98
N LEU A 370 -10.13 -11.28 13.39
CA LEU A 370 -10.66 -10.01 12.89
C LEU A 370 -10.90 -9.02 14.04
N LYS A 371 -11.46 -9.48 15.16
CA LYS A 371 -11.63 -8.65 16.36
C LYS A 371 -10.28 -8.16 16.90
N LEU A 372 -9.27 -9.03 16.95
CA LEU A 372 -7.92 -8.65 17.38
C LEU A 372 -7.40 -7.50 16.52
N LYS A 373 -7.48 -7.62 15.19
CA LYS A 373 -7.09 -6.54 14.28
C LYS A 373 -7.87 -5.26 14.52
N CYS A 374 -9.19 -5.33 14.71
CA CYS A 374 -9.99 -4.15 15.04
C CYS A 374 -9.50 -3.45 16.31
N ILE A 375 -9.21 -4.21 17.36
CA ILE A 375 -8.75 -3.64 18.63
C ILE A 375 -7.33 -3.06 18.49
N GLN A 376 -6.45 -3.72 17.73
CA GLN A 376 -5.11 -3.20 17.40
C GLN A 376 -5.22 -1.86 16.68
N TRP A 377 -6.03 -1.78 15.61
CA TRP A 377 -6.25 -0.53 14.88
C TRP A 377 -6.80 0.58 15.76
N LEU A 378 -7.72 0.29 16.67
CA LEU A 378 -8.23 1.29 17.61
C LEU A 378 -7.14 1.75 18.59
N ASN A 379 -6.30 0.85 19.09
CA ASN A 379 -5.16 1.20 19.95
C ASN A 379 -4.17 2.09 19.21
N ASP A 380 -3.84 1.76 17.96
CA ASP A 380 -2.91 2.53 17.12
C ASP A 380 -3.45 3.93 16.84
N LEU A 381 -4.75 4.04 16.50
CA LEU A 381 -5.42 5.32 16.30
C LEU A 381 -5.47 6.14 17.59
N SER A 382 -5.77 5.52 18.73
CA SER A 382 -5.80 6.22 20.01
C SER A 382 -4.41 6.76 20.35
N SER A 383 -3.38 5.92 20.25
CA SER A 383 -1.99 6.27 20.56
C SER A 383 -1.46 7.38 19.64
N SER A 384 -1.80 7.35 18.36
CA SER A 384 -1.31 8.33 17.39
C SER A 384 -2.07 9.67 17.45
N SER A 385 -3.39 9.66 17.64
CA SER A 385 -4.20 10.88 17.70
C SER A 385 -4.20 11.54 19.09
N GLY A 386 -3.79 10.82 20.13
CA GLY A 386 -3.93 11.28 21.52
C GLY A 386 -5.38 11.33 22.02
N ILE A 387 -6.35 10.85 21.23
CA ILE A 387 -7.77 10.82 21.60
C ILE A 387 -8.08 9.51 22.33
N PHE A 388 -8.84 9.61 23.42
CA PHE A 388 -9.32 8.45 24.17
C PHE A 388 -10.33 7.65 23.35
N ILE A 389 -10.01 6.37 23.12
CA ILE A 389 -10.90 5.39 22.51
C ILE A 389 -11.16 4.28 23.54
N PRO A 390 -12.42 3.99 23.91
CA PRO A 390 -12.74 3.01 24.94
C PRO A 390 -12.58 1.57 24.41
N ILE A 391 -11.37 1.06 24.50
CA ILE A 391 -10.96 -0.24 23.93
C ILE A 391 -11.14 -1.39 24.93
N SER A 392 -11.11 -1.07 26.22
CA SER A 392 -11.08 -2.05 27.29
C SER A 392 -12.28 -3.01 27.28
N SER A 393 -13.48 -2.54 26.96
CA SER A 393 -14.67 -3.39 26.83
C SER A 393 -14.50 -4.46 25.74
N LEU A 394 -14.07 -4.08 24.54
CA LEU A 394 -13.84 -4.98 23.42
C LEU A 394 -12.76 -6.03 23.74
N ALA A 395 -11.70 -5.62 24.43
CA ALA A 395 -10.62 -6.53 24.83
C ALA A 395 -11.05 -7.48 25.97
N LEU A 396 -11.90 -7.03 26.90
CA LEU A 396 -12.42 -7.87 27.98
C LEU A 396 -13.46 -8.88 27.47
N ASP A 397 -14.25 -8.52 26.46
CA ASP A 397 -15.22 -9.44 25.83
C ASP A 397 -14.53 -10.66 25.17
N ILE A 398 -13.25 -10.53 24.81
CA ILE A 398 -12.43 -11.67 24.36
C ILE A 398 -12.27 -12.68 25.50
N LEU A 399 -12.00 -12.22 26.73
CA LEU A 399 -11.81 -13.08 27.89
C LEU A 399 -13.09 -13.84 28.24
N ASP A 400 -14.25 -13.19 28.18
CA ASP A 400 -15.54 -13.85 28.43
C ASP A 400 -15.87 -14.89 27.35
N SER A 401 -15.36 -14.69 26.13
CA SER A 401 -15.56 -15.62 25.03
C SER A 401 -14.69 -16.88 25.13
N SER A 402 -13.72 -16.93 26.05
CA SER A 402 -12.87 -18.10 26.28
C SER A 402 -13.65 -19.22 26.98
N PRO A 403 -13.66 -20.46 26.47
CA PRO A 403 -14.40 -21.56 27.08
C PRO A 403 -13.82 -21.92 28.45
N SER A 404 -14.45 -21.47 29.55
CA SER A 404 -13.87 -21.55 30.90
C SER A 404 -13.92 -22.94 31.58
N LYS A 405 -14.50 -23.98 30.95
CA LYS A 405 -14.88 -25.23 31.66
C LYS A 405 -14.54 -26.56 30.99
N GLU A 406 -14.20 -26.62 29.71
CA GLU A 406 -13.89 -27.90 29.05
C GLU A 406 -12.41 -28.27 29.24
N LEU A 407 -12.13 -29.55 29.52
CA LEU A 407 -10.78 -30.13 29.52
C LEU A 407 -10.21 -30.07 28.10
N ALA A 408 -9.75 -28.88 27.70
CA ALA A 408 -9.34 -28.59 26.35
C ALA A 408 -8.03 -29.33 26.04
N LYS A 409 -8.04 -30.14 24.99
CA LYS A 409 -6.85 -30.85 24.52
C LYS A 409 -6.00 -29.90 23.66
N PRO A 410 -4.65 -30.04 23.66
CA PRO A 410 -3.80 -29.32 22.73
C PRO A 410 -4.18 -29.67 21.28
N SER A 411 -4.24 -28.66 20.41
CA SER A 411 -4.52 -28.87 18.99
C SER A 411 -3.28 -29.42 18.30
N LYS A 412 -3.45 -30.39 17.40
CA LYS A 412 -2.38 -30.77 16.46
C LYS A 412 -2.27 -29.80 15.26
N CYS A 413 -3.24 -28.90 15.10
CA CYS A 413 -3.31 -27.93 14.02
C CYS A 413 -2.79 -26.57 14.49
N VAL A 414 -1.70 -26.11 13.86
CA VAL A 414 -1.13 -24.77 14.04
C VAL A 414 -1.91 -23.79 13.16
N VAL A 415 -2.55 -22.80 13.78
CA VAL A 415 -3.30 -21.75 13.06
C VAL A 415 -2.52 -20.45 13.14
N ASN A 416 -2.17 -19.89 11.99
CA ASN A 416 -1.55 -18.58 11.95
C ASN A 416 -2.63 -17.47 11.99
N LEU A 417 -2.69 -16.75 13.11
CA LEU A 417 -3.63 -15.63 13.32
C LEU A 417 -3.31 -14.42 12.43
N SER A 418 -2.07 -14.29 11.94
CA SER A 418 -1.68 -13.18 11.06
C SER A 418 -2.22 -13.33 9.63
N THR A 419 -2.56 -14.55 9.19
CA THR A 419 -3.07 -14.85 7.84
C THR A 419 -4.51 -15.36 7.83
N THR A 420 -5.14 -15.48 9.00
CA THR A 420 -6.52 -15.94 9.14
C THR A 420 -7.44 -14.84 9.66
N LEU A 421 -8.54 -14.54 8.96
CA LEU A 421 -9.62 -13.68 9.50
C LEU A 421 -10.74 -14.47 10.19
N LYS A 422 -10.85 -15.77 9.87
CA LYS A 422 -11.92 -16.64 10.36
C LYS A 422 -11.41 -18.03 10.73
N LEU A 423 -11.52 -18.37 12.01
CA LEU A 423 -11.01 -19.61 12.58
C LEU A 423 -11.84 -20.85 12.19
N PRO A 424 -11.20 -22.02 12.05
CA PRO A 424 -11.88 -23.31 11.96
C PRO A 424 -12.68 -23.61 13.24
N LYS A 425 -13.85 -24.26 13.11
CA LYS A 425 -14.71 -24.60 14.26
C LYS A 425 -14.04 -25.52 15.26
N HIS A 426 -13.23 -26.47 14.80
CA HIS A 426 -12.56 -27.46 15.65
C HIS A 426 -11.53 -26.80 16.59
N TRP A 427 -10.94 -25.69 16.17
CA TRP A 427 -9.88 -25.01 16.93
C TRP A 427 -10.42 -24.21 18.12
N LEU A 428 -11.70 -23.79 18.08
CA LEU A 428 -12.33 -22.98 19.15
C LEU A 428 -12.46 -23.71 20.50
N LYS A 429 -12.32 -25.03 20.51
CA LYS A 429 -12.36 -25.86 21.74
C LYS A 429 -10.97 -26.27 22.21
N SER A 430 -9.93 -25.85 21.49
CA SER A 430 -8.55 -26.20 21.83
C SER A 430 -8.05 -25.40 23.02
N ARG A 431 -7.05 -25.94 23.71
CA ARG A 431 -6.33 -25.22 24.75
C ARG A 431 -5.60 -24.01 24.16
N ASP A 432 -5.03 -24.17 22.97
CA ASP A 432 -4.28 -23.12 22.28
C ASP A 432 -5.16 -21.88 22.04
N PHE A 433 -6.43 -22.07 21.66
CA PHE A 433 -7.37 -20.95 21.52
C PHE A 433 -7.66 -20.23 22.84
N GLN A 434 -7.80 -20.96 23.95
CA GLN A 434 -8.00 -20.36 25.28
C GLN A 434 -6.79 -19.52 25.68
N GLU A 435 -5.58 -20.06 25.48
CA GLU A 435 -4.34 -19.36 25.82
C GLU A 435 -4.16 -18.12 24.95
N GLU A 436 -4.38 -18.23 23.64
CA GLU A 436 -4.32 -17.09 22.71
C GLU A 436 -5.35 -15.99 23.04
N CYS A 437 -6.58 -16.34 23.44
CA CYS A 437 -7.56 -15.34 23.88
C CYS A 437 -7.05 -14.52 25.08
N VAL A 438 -6.48 -15.19 26.08
CA VAL A 438 -5.97 -14.53 27.29
C VAL A 438 -4.74 -13.69 26.97
N PHE A 439 -3.81 -14.25 26.22
CA PHE A 439 -2.58 -13.57 25.83
C PHE A 439 -2.85 -12.32 24.99
N ALA A 440 -3.70 -12.43 23.97
CA ALA A 440 -4.05 -11.29 23.15
C ALA A 440 -4.81 -10.22 23.94
N ALA A 441 -5.74 -10.60 24.83
CA ALA A 441 -6.42 -9.63 25.69
C ALA A 441 -5.44 -8.89 26.61
N VAL A 442 -4.47 -9.59 27.19
CA VAL A 442 -3.42 -8.98 28.02
C VAL A 442 -2.54 -8.04 27.21
N GLU A 443 -2.13 -8.41 26.00
CA GLU A 443 -1.37 -7.54 25.09
C GLU A 443 -2.14 -6.24 24.76
N LEU A 444 -3.40 -6.38 24.34
CA LEU A 444 -4.24 -5.24 23.92
C LEU A 444 -4.58 -4.31 25.08
N LEU A 445 -4.90 -4.86 26.26
CA LEU A 445 -5.15 -4.09 27.47
C LEU A 445 -3.87 -3.41 27.97
N SER A 446 -2.72 -4.08 27.90
CA SER A 446 -1.44 -3.47 28.29
C SER A 446 -1.10 -2.28 27.39
N GLY A 447 -1.31 -2.39 26.07
CA GLY A 447 -1.15 -1.27 25.15
C GLY A 447 -2.08 -0.10 25.48
N HIS A 448 -3.37 -0.41 25.74
CA HIS A 448 -4.35 0.59 26.13
C HIS A 448 -3.98 1.31 27.44
N PHE A 449 -3.65 0.56 28.50
CA PHE A 449 -3.28 1.16 29.79
C PHE A 449 -1.99 1.96 29.73
N LEU A 450 -1.00 1.52 28.95
CA LEU A 450 0.25 2.25 28.81
C LEU A 450 0.00 3.67 28.31
N GLN A 451 -0.84 3.82 27.29
CA GLN A 451 -1.14 5.11 26.67
C GLN A 451 -1.69 6.12 27.69
N TRP A 452 -2.48 5.65 28.65
CA TRP A 452 -3.15 6.47 29.64
C TRP A 452 -2.48 6.40 31.02
N SER A 453 -1.32 5.76 31.14
CA SER A 453 -0.69 5.43 32.42
C SER A 453 -0.35 6.64 33.29
N TYR A 454 -0.08 7.80 32.66
CA TYR A 454 0.16 9.07 33.35
C TYR A 454 -1.09 9.93 33.50
N HIS A 455 -2.22 9.50 32.93
CA HIS A 455 -3.42 10.32 32.90
C HIS A 455 -4.01 10.45 34.30
N ILE A 456 -4.38 11.67 34.71
CA ILE A 456 -4.96 11.91 36.05
C ILE A 456 -6.23 11.08 36.31
N SER A 457 -6.96 10.75 35.23
CA SER A 457 -8.16 9.87 35.24
C SER A 457 -7.86 8.38 35.06
N PHE A 458 -6.59 7.95 35.14
CA PHE A 458 -6.22 6.54 35.01
C PHE A 458 -6.92 5.63 36.05
N PRO A 459 -7.07 6.02 37.34
CA PRO A 459 -7.82 5.23 38.31
C PRO A 459 -9.24 4.91 37.86
N GLU A 460 -9.97 5.91 37.35
CA GLU A 460 -11.33 5.75 36.84
C GLU A 460 -11.36 4.88 35.57
N LEU A 461 -10.44 5.12 34.64
CA LEU A 461 -10.29 4.34 33.40
C LEU A 461 -10.05 2.85 33.69
N ALA A 462 -9.21 2.54 34.67
CA ALA A 462 -8.82 1.17 35.02
C ALA A 462 -9.83 0.43 35.91
N THR A 463 -10.80 1.14 36.51
CA THR A 463 -11.73 0.56 37.49
C THR A 463 -12.52 -0.63 36.93
N VAL A 464 -13.26 -0.44 35.83
CA VAL A 464 -14.08 -1.52 35.24
C VAL A 464 -13.20 -2.68 34.75
N PRO A 465 -12.09 -2.44 34.03
CA PRO A 465 -11.18 -3.51 33.66
C PRO A 465 -10.63 -4.32 34.85
N VAL A 466 -10.21 -3.68 35.94
CA VAL A 466 -9.70 -4.37 37.12
C VAL A 466 -10.77 -5.29 37.71
N ILE A 467 -12.02 -4.83 37.81
CA ILE A 467 -13.13 -5.65 38.32
C ILE A 467 -13.32 -6.89 37.43
N ARG A 468 -13.39 -6.72 36.10
CA ARG A 468 -13.60 -7.85 35.17
C ARG A 468 -12.42 -8.82 35.14
N LEU A 469 -11.19 -8.31 35.23
CA LEU A 469 -9.97 -9.13 35.30
C LEU A 469 -9.92 -9.95 36.60
N LYS A 470 -10.32 -9.38 37.75
CA LYS A 470 -10.47 -10.12 39.02
C LYS A 470 -11.50 -11.23 38.89
N GLN A 471 -12.67 -10.93 38.33
CA GLN A 471 -13.71 -11.95 38.07
C GLN A 471 -13.21 -13.09 37.18
N PHE A 472 -12.43 -12.78 36.13
CA PHE A 472 -11.83 -13.81 35.28
C PHE A 472 -10.79 -14.64 36.04
N HIS A 473 -9.91 -13.99 36.80
CA HIS A 473 -8.89 -14.66 37.61
C HIS A 473 -9.51 -15.66 38.58
N ASP A 474 -10.61 -15.29 39.24
CA ASP A 474 -11.28 -16.13 40.24
C ASP A 474 -12.01 -17.32 39.60
N LYS A 475 -12.63 -17.11 38.42
CA LYS A 475 -13.34 -18.15 37.67
C LYS A 475 -12.42 -19.12 36.92
N SER A 476 -11.24 -18.66 36.49
CA SER A 476 -10.32 -19.46 35.70
C SER A 476 -9.76 -20.63 36.52
N THR A 477 -9.74 -21.82 35.93
CA THR A 477 -9.19 -23.03 36.54
C THR A 477 -7.73 -23.28 36.11
N VAL A 478 -7.28 -22.62 35.04
CA VAL A 478 -5.95 -22.84 34.45
C VAL A 478 -4.94 -21.90 35.10
N GLU A 479 -4.05 -22.46 35.92
CA GLU A 479 -3.10 -21.71 36.75
C GLU A 479 -2.13 -20.82 35.94
N SER A 480 -1.65 -21.27 34.78
CA SER A 480 -0.79 -20.45 33.91
C SER A 480 -1.49 -19.18 33.41
N LEU A 481 -2.78 -19.29 33.07
CA LEU A 481 -3.60 -18.16 32.62
C LEU A 481 -3.95 -17.23 33.78
N ARG A 482 -4.27 -17.80 34.95
CA ARG A 482 -4.48 -17.02 36.19
C ARG A 482 -3.27 -16.17 36.52
N ARG A 483 -2.06 -16.74 36.51
CA ARG A 483 -0.81 -16.00 36.78
C ARG A 483 -0.58 -14.86 35.80
N THR A 484 -0.87 -15.10 34.51
CA THR A 484 -0.71 -14.07 33.47
C THR A 484 -1.63 -12.88 33.72
N VAL A 485 -2.92 -13.13 34.02
CA VAL A 485 -3.89 -12.08 34.34
C VAL A 485 -3.58 -11.40 35.68
N LYS A 486 -3.15 -12.16 36.69
CA LYS A 486 -2.74 -11.62 37.99
C LYS A 486 -1.55 -10.67 37.85
N ARG A 487 -0.56 -11.00 37.03
CA ARG A 487 0.58 -10.12 36.74
C ARG A 487 0.13 -8.80 36.12
N LEU A 488 -0.83 -8.81 35.19
CA LEU A 488 -1.42 -7.58 34.64
C LEU A 488 -2.13 -6.77 35.73
N LEU A 489 -3.00 -7.42 36.51
CA LEU A 489 -3.74 -6.80 37.62
C LEU A 489 -2.81 -6.07 38.59
N ASP A 490 -1.76 -6.75 39.06
CA ASP A 490 -0.82 -6.18 40.03
C ASP A 490 -0.11 -4.93 39.48
N GLN A 491 0.17 -4.88 38.18
CA GLN A 491 0.82 -3.73 37.55
C GLN A 491 -0.15 -2.57 37.32
N VAL A 492 -1.40 -2.87 36.97
CA VAL A 492 -2.45 -1.85 36.85
C VAL A 492 -2.75 -1.25 38.21
N GLU A 493 -2.92 -2.05 39.27
CA GLU A 493 -3.17 -1.59 40.64
C GLU A 493 -2.01 -0.72 41.17
N LYS A 494 -0.75 -1.13 40.95
CA LYS A 494 0.42 -0.28 41.28
C LYS A 494 0.39 1.06 40.57
N ASN A 495 -0.05 1.10 39.31
CA ASN A 495 -0.14 2.34 38.56
C ASN A 495 -1.32 3.21 39.02
N ILE A 496 -2.44 2.60 39.42
CA ILE A 496 -3.55 3.31 40.09
C ILE A 496 -3.03 4.01 41.35
N ASP A 497 -2.34 3.29 42.25
CA ASP A 497 -1.81 3.85 43.48
C ASP A 497 -0.81 4.99 43.23
N LEU A 498 0.04 4.84 42.20
CA LEU A 498 1.01 5.86 41.81
C LEU A 498 0.31 7.14 41.36
N VAL A 499 -0.65 7.04 40.45
CA VAL A 499 -1.37 8.21 39.93
C VAL A 499 -2.23 8.84 41.03
N GLN A 500 -2.83 8.03 41.90
CA GLN A 500 -3.63 8.52 43.00
C GLN A 500 -2.82 9.35 44.00
N ARG A 501 -1.62 8.89 44.41
CA ARG A 501 -0.72 9.69 45.26
C ARG A 501 -0.36 11.02 44.63
N LYS A 502 -0.01 11.00 43.33
CA LYS A 502 0.31 12.24 42.60
C LYS A 502 -0.88 13.18 42.46
N ARG A 503 -2.09 12.64 42.38
CA ARG A 503 -3.34 13.40 42.33
C ARG A 503 -3.69 14.01 43.69
N GLU A 504 -3.32 13.37 44.79
CA GLU A 504 -3.50 13.92 46.15
C GLU A 504 -2.65 15.19 46.38
N ASP A 505 -1.48 15.27 45.72
CA ASP A 505 -0.57 16.43 45.79
C ASP A 505 -1.01 17.63 44.94
N VAL A 506 -2.08 17.49 44.17
CA VAL A 506 -2.55 18.49 43.21
C VAL A 506 -3.66 19.36 43.82
N SER A 507 -3.55 20.68 43.65
CA SER A 507 -4.52 21.65 44.16
C SER A 507 -5.53 22.16 43.12
N PHE A 508 -5.46 21.72 41.85
CA PHE A 508 -6.35 22.20 40.79
C PHE A 508 -7.66 21.40 40.71
N SER A 509 -8.72 22.07 40.24
CA SER A 509 -10.04 21.46 40.03
C SER A 509 -10.05 20.59 38.76
N PRO A 510 -10.84 19.50 38.67
CA PRO A 510 -11.01 18.74 37.42
C PRO A 510 -11.53 19.57 36.23
N LYS A 511 -12.08 20.77 36.47
CA LYS A 511 -12.52 21.70 35.41
C LYS A 511 -11.38 22.54 34.83
N ASP A 512 -10.23 22.58 35.50
CA ASP A 512 -9.06 23.33 35.04
C ASP A 512 -8.24 22.46 34.07
N GLN A 513 -8.64 22.51 32.80
CA GLN A 513 -8.01 21.73 31.74
C GLN A 513 -6.53 22.08 31.55
N ALA A 514 -6.16 23.36 31.71
CA ALA A 514 -4.78 23.81 31.53
C ALA A 514 -3.85 23.21 32.59
N SER A 515 -4.28 23.21 33.85
CA SER A 515 -3.51 22.60 34.94
C SER A 515 -3.46 21.08 34.84
N ALA A 516 -4.56 20.44 34.39
CA ALA A 516 -4.57 19.00 34.09
C ALA A 516 -3.59 18.64 32.97
N ASP A 517 -3.56 19.41 31.88
CA ASP A 517 -2.64 19.19 30.78
C ASP A 517 -1.18 19.43 31.22
N ALA A 518 -0.93 20.44 32.05
CA ALA A 518 0.40 20.69 32.62
C ALA A 518 0.88 19.51 33.50
N PHE A 519 0.00 18.95 34.33
CA PHE A 519 0.27 17.72 35.10
C PHE A 519 0.69 16.57 34.17
N LEU A 520 -0.06 16.33 33.08
CA LEU A 520 0.26 15.29 32.11
C LEU A 520 1.64 15.47 31.46
N GLN A 521 2.02 16.71 31.12
CA GLN A 521 3.30 16.99 30.50
C GLN A 521 4.48 16.74 31.45
N ILE A 522 4.36 17.18 32.70
CA ILE A 522 5.37 16.93 33.73
C ILE A 522 5.52 15.43 33.97
N GLU A 523 4.40 14.72 34.09
CA GLU A 523 4.38 13.29 34.40
C GLU A 523 4.93 12.42 33.27
N LYS A 524 4.62 12.76 32.01
CA LYS A 524 5.18 12.08 30.84
C LYS A 524 6.71 12.19 30.74
N SER A 525 7.31 13.24 31.33
CA SER A 525 8.78 13.40 31.36
C SER A 525 9.47 12.46 32.34
N GLY A 526 8.73 11.85 33.27
CA GLY A 526 9.20 10.78 34.15
C GLY A 526 9.15 9.40 33.51
N ASN A 527 9.84 8.42 34.10
CA ASN A 527 9.73 7.01 33.69
C ASN A 527 8.53 6.35 34.39
N ALA A 528 7.47 5.98 33.65
CA ALA A 528 6.38 5.16 34.18
C ALA A 528 6.87 3.74 34.46
N PRO A 529 6.60 3.20 35.66
CA PRO A 529 6.82 1.79 35.96
C PRO A 529 6.10 0.85 34.97
N PHE A 530 4.93 1.26 34.46
CA PHE A 530 4.11 0.45 33.54
C PHE A 530 4.79 0.21 32.17
N ILE A 531 5.71 1.08 31.74
CA ILE A 531 6.45 0.93 30.46
C ILE A 531 7.25 -0.37 30.44
N GLN A 532 7.94 -0.69 31.54
CA GLN A 532 8.77 -1.90 31.63
C GLN A 532 7.93 -3.17 31.52
N TYR A 533 6.76 -3.16 32.17
CA TYR A 533 5.81 -4.26 32.07
C TYR A 533 5.31 -4.44 30.63
N TYR A 534 4.86 -3.36 29.98
CA TYR A 534 4.41 -3.42 28.59
C TYR A 534 5.50 -3.95 27.65
N LYS A 535 6.75 -3.47 27.79
CA LYS A 535 7.89 -3.98 27.01
C LYS A 535 8.09 -5.50 27.20
N SER A 536 8.00 -5.98 28.44
CA SER A 536 8.08 -7.43 28.73
C SER A 536 6.93 -8.21 28.09
N VAL A 537 5.71 -7.68 28.10
CA VAL A 537 4.54 -8.31 27.43
C VAL A 537 4.77 -8.39 25.93
N MET A 538 5.21 -7.31 25.28
CA MET A 538 5.46 -7.28 23.84
C MET A 538 6.63 -8.17 23.42
N GLN A 539 7.69 -8.25 24.22
CA GLN A 539 8.81 -9.17 23.96
C GLN A 539 8.37 -10.64 24.03
N ASN A 540 7.54 -10.99 25.02
CA ASN A 540 6.97 -12.33 25.10
C ASN A 540 6.04 -12.62 23.91
N ALA A 541 5.27 -11.64 23.45
CA ALA A 541 4.43 -11.76 22.27
C ALA A 541 5.25 -12.01 21.01
N ALA A 542 6.37 -11.31 20.85
CA ALA A 542 7.30 -11.51 19.73
C ALA A 542 7.92 -12.91 19.73
N ASN A 543 8.28 -13.45 20.90
CA ASN A 543 8.85 -14.80 21.02
C ASN A 543 7.85 -15.94 20.76
N ARG A 544 6.54 -15.65 20.76
CA ARG A 544 5.48 -16.63 20.47
C ARG A 544 5.13 -16.74 18.99
N LYS A 545 5.40 -15.69 18.22
CA LYS A 545 5.17 -15.63 16.77
C LYS A 545 6.34 -16.26 16.04
#